data_AF-A0AA89AYN0-F1
#
_entry.id   AF-A0AA89AYN0-F1
#
_cell.length_a   1.000
_cell.length_b   1.000
_cell.length_c   1.000
_cell.angle_alpha   90.00
_cell.angle_beta   90.00
_cell.angle_gamma   90.00
#
_symmetry.space_group_name_H-M   'P 1'
#
loop_
_entity.id
_entity.type
_entity.pdbx_description
1 polymer ?
#
loop_
_entity_poly.entity_id
_entity_poly.type
_entity_poly.pdbx_seq_one_letter_code
_entity_poly.pdbx_strand_id
1 'polypeptide(L)'
;IEFLGHVPLLQRLPSSSLNKIAHVVIIKHYEQGDYVVREGEAGDGIFFIWEGEAEVCDTVHDGNRSEFQLKQYDFFGHGMALSAQHADVIALSKLTCLVLPHEHADLLQPISIWNADKTLETCSLVEHILHLEPLEVNLFRGITLPNAPRFGKALAAASKTVDSLKIVHSLHAYFLLVGDVDMPIIYHVYRVRDGSSFATRRVDAIQKGNVVFTLVASFQKEEQGFDHQEAAIPSVPDPEVLLSMEELRERRLTDPRLPRHHRKWNVLSSYHIVAYSICEICLLVYFLLPFAISVNPDIELTYRNKVATTNFIPWPIEIRFCEPNSSTSQTKSSPSLRYWFRAKGKLSDDQALHRCVAAYTSDLIFLQVSLNPHRHKGLKTTSVSLDHSCSGQSVEEGKG
;
A
#
# COMPACT_ATOMS: atom_id res chain seq x y z
N ILE A 1 -5.09 2.23 24.65
CA ILE A 1 -4.98 2.41 23.17
C ILE A 1 -5.56 3.76 22.75
N GLU A 2 -6.82 4.07 23.12
CA GLU A 2 -7.47 5.33 22.75
C GLU A 2 -6.64 6.57 23.11
N PHE A 3 -6.08 6.62 24.33
CA PHE A 3 -5.16 7.70 24.73
C PHE A 3 -3.91 7.79 23.82
N LEU A 4 -3.21 6.67 23.59
CA LEU A 4 -1.97 6.64 22.81
C LEU A 4 -2.18 7.10 21.36
N GLY A 5 -3.34 6.83 20.77
CA GLY A 5 -3.67 7.32 19.43
C GLY A 5 -3.86 8.83 19.33
N HIS A 6 -4.06 9.54 20.44
CA HIS A 6 -4.11 11.01 20.45
C HIS A 6 -2.73 11.65 20.61
N VAL A 7 -1.71 10.90 21.05
CA VAL A 7 -0.33 11.40 21.18
C VAL A 7 0.24 11.72 19.79
N PRO A 8 0.66 12.97 19.49
CA PRO A 8 1.10 13.37 18.16
C PRO A 8 2.24 12.52 17.58
N LEU A 9 3.18 12.08 18.43
CA LEU A 9 4.28 11.20 18.03
C LEU A 9 3.79 9.85 17.50
N LEU A 10 2.75 9.29 18.12
CA LEU A 10 2.29 7.94 17.87
C LEU A 10 1.22 7.87 16.77
N GLN A 11 0.63 9.01 16.39
CA GLN A 11 -0.34 9.11 15.29
C GLN A 11 0.20 8.64 13.93
N ARG A 12 1.54 8.58 13.79
CA ARG A 12 2.22 8.08 12.58
C ARG A 12 2.45 6.57 12.57
N LEU A 13 2.14 5.88 13.67
CA LEU A 13 2.39 4.46 13.84
C LEU A 13 1.13 3.64 13.57
N PRO A 14 1.22 2.51 12.86
CA PRO A 14 0.05 1.67 12.60
C PRO A 14 -0.60 1.19 13.90
N SER A 15 -1.91 0.90 13.86
CA SER A 15 -2.68 0.41 15.02
C SER A 15 -2.06 -0.83 15.68
N SER A 16 -1.41 -1.70 14.91
CA SER A 16 -0.69 -2.87 15.45
C SER A 16 0.52 -2.48 16.30
N SER A 17 1.28 -1.43 15.90
CA SER A 17 2.34 -0.85 16.72
C SER A 17 1.78 -0.16 17.96
N LEU A 18 0.69 0.61 17.85
CA LEU A 18 0.01 1.20 19.01
C LEU A 18 -0.48 0.15 20.00
N ASN A 19 -1.00 -0.98 19.51
CA ASN A 19 -1.37 -2.11 20.35
C ASN A 19 -0.15 -2.70 21.05
N LYS A 20 0.96 -2.96 20.33
CA LYS A 20 2.20 -3.46 20.94
C LYS A 20 2.71 -2.50 22.02
N ILE A 21 2.73 -1.18 21.74
CA ILE A 21 3.08 -0.14 22.71
C ILE A 21 2.15 -0.20 23.93
N ALA A 22 0.84 -0.32 23.73
CA ALA A 22 -0.13 -0.38 24.83
C ALA A 22 0.08 -1.57 25.78
N HIS A 23 0.69 -2.67 25.32
CA HIS A 23 0.99 -3.84 26.16
C HIS A 23 2.30 -3.70 26.94
N VAL A 24 3.21 -2.83 26.51
CA VAL A 24 4.54 -2.67 27.12
C VAL A 24 4.71 -1.37 27.89
N VAL A 25 3.81 -0.40 27.73
CA VAL A 25 3.85 0.84 28.51
C VAL A 25 3.56 0.58 29.98
N ILE A 26 4.32 1.27 30.84
CA ILE A 26 4.21 1.20 32.29
C ILE A 26 3.57 2.49 32.77
N ILE A 27 2.57 2.39 33.66
CA ILE A 27 1.96 3.56 34.28
C ILE A 27 2.82 4.01 35.44
N LYS A 28 3.19 5.30 35.48
CA LYS A 28 3.85 5.93 36.62
C LYS A 28 3.03 7.13 37.11
N HIS A 29 3.05 7.33 38.43
CA HIS A 29 2.35 8.42 39.10
C HIS A 29 3.36 9.28 39.85
N TYR A 30 3.12 10.58 39.83
CA TYR A 30 3.94 11.60 40.47
C TYR A 30 3.03 12.60 41.19
N GLU A 31 3.47 13.07 42.35
CA GLU A 31 2.82 14.14 43.08
C GLU A 31 3.37 15.50 42.62
N GLN A 32 2.65 16.58 42.94
CA GLN A 32 3.08 17.93 42.57
C GLN A 32 4.46 18.27 43.16
N GLY A 33 5.36 18.74 42.31
CA GLY A 33 6.75 19.08 42.66
C GLY A 33 7.73 17.92 42.53
N ASP A 34 7.27 16.71 42.20
CA ASP A 34 8.15 15.58 41.95
C ASP A 34 8.95 15.77 40.66
N TYR A 35 10.22 15.34 40.70
CA TYR A 35 11.06 15.26 39.51
C TYR A 35 10.70 13.98 38.75
N VAL A 36 10.24 14.16 37.52
CA VAL A 36 9.88 13.07 36.61
C VAL A 36 11.12 12.54 35.89
N VAL A 37 11.97 13.45 35.43
CA VAL A 37 13.29 13.20 34.84
C VAL A 37 14.26 14.26 35.36
N ARG A 38 15.48 13.86 35.73
CA ARG A 38 16.55 14.77 36.11
C ARG A 38 17.57 14.92 34.98
N GLU A 39 18.14 16.11 34.87
CA GLU A 39 19.25 16.39 33.96
C GLU A 39 20.40 15.38 34.17
N GLY A 40 20.84 14.74 33.08
CA GLY A 40 21.97 13.80 33.10
C GLY A 40 21.63 12.38 33.55
N GLU A 41 20.40 12.11 34.00
CA GLU A 41 19.94 10.73 34.21
C GLU A 41 19.46 10.12 32.89
N ALA A 42 19.92 8.89 32.60
CA ALA A 42 19.37 8.11 31.51
C ALA A 42 17.93 7.75 31.88
N GLY A 43 16.96 8.57 31.43
CA GLY A 43 15.55 8.33 31.70
C GLY A 43 15.11 6.93 31.26
N ASP A 44 14.12 6.37 31.97
CA ASP A 44 13.66 4.98 31.78
C ASP A 44 13.09 4.69 30.37
N GLY A 45 12.83 5.73 29.57
CA GLY A 45 12.30 5.64 28.23
C GLY A 45 11.62 6.93 27.80
N ILE A 46 10.54 6.80 27.03
CA ILE A 46 9.74 7.92 26.54
C ILE A 46 8.45 8.00 27.34
N PHE A 47 8.14 9.20 27.83
CA PHE A 47 7.00 9.48 28.69
C PHE A 47 5.90 10.15 27.87
N PHE A 48 4.67 9.70 28.05
CA PHE A 48 3.45 10.30 27.50
C PHE A 48 2.55 10.77 28.64
N ILE A 49 2.15 12.04 28.63
CA ILE A 49 1.33 12.61 29.71
C ILE A 49 -0.13 12.19 29.54
N TRP A 50 -0.59 11.28 30.41
CA TRP A 50 -1.98 10.84 30.42
C TRP A 50 -2.88 11.82 31.17
N GLU A 51 -2.44 12.32 32.32
CA GLU A 51 -3.21 13.27 33.13
C GLU A 51 -2.25 14.18 33.90
N GLY A 52 -2.61 15.44 34.06
CA GLY A 52 -1.81 16.45 34.75
C GLY A 52 -0.94 17.30 33.82
N GLU A 53 -0.12 18.13 34.43
CA GLU A 53 0.80 19.05 33.76
C GLU A 53 2.21 18.90 34.30
N ALA A 54 3.19 19.06 33.41
CA ALA A 54 4.61 19.04 33.75
C ALA A 54 5.32 20.24 33.12
N GLU A 55 6.48 20.59 33.66
CA GLU A 55 7.31 21.69 33.17
C GLU A 55 8.70 21.18 32.84
N VAL A 56 9.23 21.62 31.70
CA VAL A 56 10.61 21.39 31.28
C VAL A 56 11.44 22.62 31.65
N CYS A 57 12.48 22.41 32.45
CA CYS A 57 13.41 23.43 32.90
C CYS A 57 14.82 23.15 32.34
N ASP A 58 15.28 24.01 31.43
CA ASP A 58 16.66 23.96 30.90
C ASP A 58 17.64 24.72 31.81
N THR A 59 18.80 24.14 32.05
CA THR A 59 19.88 24.73 32.85
C THR A 59 20.96 25.34 31.93
N VAL A 60 20.93 26.68 31.84
CA VAL A 60 22.08 27.60 31.62
C VAL A 60 22.36 28.13 30.18
N HIS A 61 22.07 29.42 29.94
CA HIS A 61 23.03 30.55 29.90
C HIS A 61 22.24 31.86 29.64
N ASP A 62 22.45 32.89 30.47
CA ASP A 62 21.96 34.27 30.26
C ASP A 62 20.52 34.65 30.71
N GLY A 63 20.18 34.35 31.97
CA GLY A 63 19.19 35.12 32.74
C GLY A 63 17.72 35.00 32.35
N ASN A 64 17.37 34.27 31.29
CA ASN A 64 15.99 34.04 30.88
C ASN A 64 15.67 32.54 30.86
N ARG A 65 14.93 32.05 31.87
CA ARG A 65 14.40 30.68 31.90
C ARG A 65 13.34 30.55 30.82
N SER A 66 13.59 29.73 29.80
CA SER A 66 12.52 29.27 28.91
C SER A 66 11.82 28.08 29.57
N GLU A 67 10.71 28.37 30.23
CA GLU A 67 9.81 27.38 30.83
C GLU A 67 8.85 26.87 29.75
N PHE A 68 8.89 25.56 29.47
CA PHE A 68 7.97 24.92 28.53
C PHE A 68 7.03 23.99 29.29
N GLN A 69 5.73 24.31 29.25
CA GLN A 69 4.70 23.49 29.89
C GLN A 69 4.23 22.38 28.95
N LEU A 70 4.20 21.16 29.49
CA LEU A 70 3.70 19.96 28.85
C LEU A 70 2.34 19.60 29.46
N LYS A 71 1.40 19.27 28.58
CA LYS A 71 0.01 18.94 28.92
C LYS A 71 -0.35 17.54 28.47
N GLN A 72 -1.58 17.14 28.73
CA GLN A 72 -2.12 15.87 28.25
C GLN A 72 -1.83 15.66 26.76
N TYR A 73 -1.39 14.45 26.40
CA TYR A 73 -0.93 14.01 25.08
C TYR A 73 0.46 14.49 24.63
N ASP A 74 1.10 15.40 25.38
CA ASP A 74 2.50 15.74 25.14
C ASP A 74 3.43 14.60 25.62
N PHE A 75 4.67 14.65 25.14
CA PHE A 75 5.65 13.59 25.36
C PHE A 75 7.07 14.15 25.50
N PHE A 76 7.93 13.41 26.21
CA PHE A 76 9.33 13.78 26.47
C PHE A 76 10.20 12.53 26.75
N GLY A 77 11.53 12.63 26.61
CA GLY A 77 12.47 11.53 26.85
C GLY A 77 13.63 11.45 25.87
N HIS A 78 14.57 10.53 26.13
CA HIS A 78 15.81 10.39 25.37
C HIS A 78 15.59 9.78 23.96
N GLY A 79 16.25 10.31 22.92
CA GLY A 79 16.17 9.81 21.54
C GLY A 79 15.22 10.58 20.59
N MET A 80 14.64 11.69 21.02
CA MET A 80 13.79 12.57 20.20
C MET A 80 14.51 13.88 19.84
N ALA A 81 14.23 14.43 18.65
CA ALA A 81 14.83 15.67 18.13
C ALA A 81 14.30 16.96 18.80
N LEU A 82 13.49 16.85 19.85
CA LEU A 82 13.13 17.96 20.73
C LEU A 82 14.22 18.08 21.80
N SER A 83 14.76 19.28 21.95
CA SER A 83 15.95 19.69 22.71
C SER A 83 16.06 19.29 24.19
N ALA A 84 15.22 18.41 24.71
CA ALA A 84 15.19 17.99 26.11
C ALA A 84 16.27 16.95 26.48
N GLN A 85 17.43 16.96 25.83
CA GLN A 85 18.54 16.06 26.22
C GLN A 85 19.22 16.51 27.53
N HIS A 86 18.91 17.71 28.03
CA HIS A 86 19.56 18.33 29.19
C HIS A 86 18.62 19.18 30.04
N ALA A 87 17.35 18.76 30.21
CA ALA A 87 16.39 19.53 30.99
C ALA A 87 15.74 18.68 32.09
N ASP A 88 15.56 19.29 33.27
CA ASP A 88 14.73 18.72 34.33
C ASP A 88 13.27 18.76 33.92
N VAL A 89 12.52 17.70 34.23
CA VAL A 89 11.06 17.68 34.06
C VAL A 89 10.39 17.52 35.41
N ILE A 90 9.56 18.49 35.80
CA ILE A 90 8.93 18.57 37.12
C ILE A 90 7.41 18.53 36.98
N ALA A 91 6.72 17.77 37.83
CA ALA A 91 5.27 17.72 37.85
C ALA A 91 4.68 19.02 38.45
N LEU A 92 3.87 19.76 37.68
CA LEU A 92 3.18 20.97 38.15
C LEU A 92 1.87 20.66 38.88
N SER A 93 1.28 19.50 38.60
CA SER A 93 0.12 18.94 39.28
C SER A 93 0.37 17.49 39.64
N LYS A 94 -0.61 16.82 40.25
CA LYS A 94 -0.64 15.36 40.25
C LYS A 94 -0.58 14.87 38.79
N LEU A 95 0.40 14.04 38.47
CA LEU A 95 0.77 13.68 37.10
C LEU A 95 0.77 12.16 36.94
N THR A 96 0.12 11.69 35.88
CA THR A 96 0.13 10.29 35.46
C THR A 96 0.75 10.20 34.08
N CYS A 97 1.81 9.40 33.95
CA CYS A 97 2.52 9.17 32.70
C CYS A 97 2.42 7.70 32.28
N LEU A 98 2.32 7.48 30.96
CA LEU A 98 2.64 6.20 30.34
C LEU A 98 4.09 6.23 29.89
N VAL A 99 4.89 5.29 30.36
CA VAL A 99 6.32 5.20 30.03
C VAL A 99 6.51 4.04 29.08
N LEU A 100 7.02 4.32 27.88
CA LEU A 100 7.52 3.30 26.96
C LEU A 100 9.01 3.07 27.25
N PRO A 101 9.41 1.91 27.78
CA PRO A 101 10.79 1.62 28.09
C PRO A 101 11.71 1.75 26.87
N HIS A 102 12.95 2.18 27.08
CA HIS A 102 13.93 2.35 25.99
C HIS A 102 14.19 1.07 25.18
N GLU A 103 14.09 -0.10 25.80
CA GLU A 103 14.17 -1.43 25.14
C GLU A 103 13.08 -1.67 24.11
N HIS A 104 12.00 -0.88 24.15
CA HIS A 104 10.88 -0.93 23.22
C HIS A 104 10.79 0.32 22.33
N ALA A 105 11.82 1.17 22.31
CA ALA A 105 11.86 2.36 21.46
C ALA A 105 11.71 2.03 19.97
N ASP A 106 12.10 0.82 19.54
CA ASP A 106 11.90 0.33 18.17
C ASP A 106 10.41 0.28 17.76
N LEU A 107 9.48 0.21 18.71
CA LEU A 107 8.04 0.26 18.41
C LEU A 107 7.57 1.64 17.94
N LEU A 108 8.34 2.69 18.25
CA LEU A 108 8.13 4.04 17.73
C LEU A 108 8.64 4.21 16.31
N GLN A 109 9.33 3.19 15.77
CA GLN A 109 9.66 3.19 14.37
C GLN A 109 8.45 2.73 13.55
N PRO A 110 8.02 3.50 12.55
CA PRO A 110 6.90 3.11 11.70
C PRO A 110 7.20 1.82 10.92
N ILE A 111 6.66 0.68 11.36
CA ILE A 111 6.91 -0.61 10.69
C ILE A 111 6.05 -0.70 9.42
N SER A 112 6.72 -0.54 8.26
CA SER A 112 6.57 -1.36 7.03
C SER A 112 5.92 -0.83 5.74
N ILE A 113 5.36 0.37 5.69
CA ILE A 113 5.40 1.19 4.44
C ILE A 113 5.92 2.60 4.71
N TRP A 114 6.20 2.87 5.98
CA TRP A 114 6.34 4.18 6.60
C TRP A 114 7.79 4.55 6.89
N ASN A 115 8.66 3.56 7.05
CA ASN A 115 10.10 3.74 7.21
C ASN A 115 10.82 3.53 5.89
N ALA A 116 11.56 4.55 5.46
CA ALA A 116 12.56 4.45 4.40
C ALA A 116 13.82 3.68 4.86
N ASP A 117 13.98 3.45 6.16
CA ASP A 117 15.22 2.96 6.79
C ASP A 117 15.31 1.43 6.95
N LYS A 118 14.25 0.67 6.66
CA LYS A 118 14.42 -0.78 6.46
C LYS A 118 14.98 -1.00 5.07
N THR A 119 16.16 -1.60 5.00
CA THR A 119 16.78 -2.05 3.76
C THR A 119 15.76 -2.80 2.91
N LEU A 120 15.48 -2.26 1.72
CA LEU A 120 14.62 -2.79 0.65
C LEU A 120 14.83 -4.30 0.38
N GLU A 121 15.96 -4.85 0.82
CA GLU A 121 16.37 -6.24 0.71
C GLU A 121 15.50 -7.23 1.52
N THR A 122 14.74 -6.78 2.52
CA THR A 122 13.94 -7.67 3.39
C THR A 122 12.42 -7.61 3.17
N CYS A 123 11.93 -6.67 2.36
CA CYS A 123 10.50 -6.52 2.08
C CYS A 123 10.05 -7.40 0.92
N SER A 124 8.77 -7.80 0.94
CA SER A 124 8.15 -8.48 -0.20
C SER A 124 8.12 -7.57 -1.43
N LEU A 125 8.01 -8.17 -2.64
CA LEU A 125 7.97 -7.39 -3.89
C LEU A 125 6.77 -6.43 -3.93
N VAL A 126 5.62 -6.83 -3.37
CA VAL A 126 4.43 -5.97 -3.34
C VAL A 126 4.59 -4.78 -2.40
N GLU A 127 5.25 -4.95 -1.25
CA GLU A 127 5.58 -3.84 -0.34
C GLU A 127 6.50 -2.83 -1.04
N HIS A 128 7.50 -3.32 -1.77
CA HIS A 128 8.39 -2.46 -2.54
C HIS A 128 7.64 -1.71 -3.66
N ILE A 129 6.71 -2.38 -4.36
CA ILE A 129 5.85 -1.70 -5.34
C ILE A 129 5.00 -0.61 -4.70
N LEU A 130 4.49 -0.82 -3.49
CA LEU A 130 3.65 0.17 -2.79
C LEU A 130 4.46 1.26 -2.07
N HIS A 131 5.79 1.15 -2.03
CA HIS A 131 6.65 2.14 -1.39
C HIS A 131 6.63 3.49 -2.13
N LEU A 132 6.69 4.55 -1.33
CA LEU A 132 6.62 5.94 -1.77
C LEU A 132 7.73 6.76 -1.12
N GLU A 133 8.47 7.52 -1.92
CA GLU A 133 9.41 8.53 -1.45
C GLU A 133 8.61 9.77 -1.01
N PRO A 134 8.68 10.21 0.26
CA PRO A 134 8.04 11.46 0.69
C PRO A 134 8.82 12.66 0.12
N LEU A 135 8.11 13.57 -0.55
CA LEU A 135 8.68 14.83 -1.04
C LEU A 135 8.30 16.00 -0.12
N GLU A 136 7.04 16.02 0.34
CA GLU A 136 6.47 16.99 1.27
C GLU A 136 5.34 16.35 2.08
N VAL A 137 4.79 17.07 3.06
CA VAL A 137 3.74 16.59 3.99
C VAL A 137 2.57 15.86 3.32
N ASN A 138 2.16 16.29 2.12
CA ASN A 138 1.07 15.68 1.35
C ASN A 138 1.49 15.31 -0.09
N LEU A 139 2.80 15.25 -0.37
CA LEU A 139 3.32 15.01 -1.70
C LEU A 139 4.29 13.83 -1.67
N PHE A 140 4.04 12.85 -2.54
CA PHE A 140 4.81 11.61 -2.57
C PHE A 140 5.24 11.28 -4.01
N ARG A 141 6.40 10.65 -4.16
CA ARG A 141 6.86 10.10 -5.44
C ARG A 141 6.79 8.58 -5.41
N GLY A 142 6.18 8.00 -6.43
CA GLY A 142 6.19 6.55 -6.63
C GLY A 142 7.54 6.04 -7.11
N ILE A 143 8.09 5.05 -6.40
CA ILE A 143 9.31 4.35 -6.84
C ILE A 143 8.98 3.50 -8.06
N THR A 144 9.73 3.66 -9.14
CA THR A 144 9.53 2.84 -10.34
C THR A 144 10.54 1.70 -10.35
N LEU A 145 10.07 0.49 -10.06
CA LEU A 145 10.89 -0.70 -10.22
C LEU A 145 10.92 -1.12 -11.70
N PRO A 146 12.10 -1.42 -12.26
CA PRO A 146 12.21 -1.95 -13.61
C PRO A 146 11.32 -3.19 -13.78
N ASN A 147 10.42 -3.13 -14.75
CA ASN A 147 9.53 -4.20 -15.17
C ASN A 147 8.51 -4.72 -14.11
N ALA A 148 8.35 -4.04 -12.96
CA ALA A 148 7.28 -4.34 -12.01
C ALA A 148 5.98 -3.59 -12.37
N PRO A 149 4.81 -4.08 -11.93
CA PRO A 149 3.56 -3.32 -11.99
C PRO A 149 3.66 -1.98 -11.24
N ARG A 150 3.00 -0.95 -11.78
CA ARG A 150 3.23 0.44 -11.35
C ARG A 150 2.02 1.15 -10.75
N PHE A 151 0.89 0.44 -10.66
CA PHE A 151 -0.39 0.98 -10.23
C PHE A 151 -0.65 0.68 -8.73
N GLY A 152 -1.70 1.27 -8.15
CA GLY A 152 -2.14 0.97 -6.79
C GLY A 152 -1.47 1.77 -5.65
N LYS A 153 -0.55 2.69 -5.96
CA LYS A 153 0.17 3.47 -4.92
C LYS A 153 -0.60 4.68 -4.38
N ALA A 154 -1.64 5.13 -5.09
CA ALA A 154 -2.43 6.28 -4.66
C ALA A 154 -3.13 6.04 -3.32
N LEU A 155 -3.61 4.82 -3.07
CA LEU A 155 -4.19 4.46 -1.78
C LEU A 155 -3.12 4.45 -0.68
N ALA A 156 -1.91 3.93 -0.96
CA ALA A 156 -0.80 4.01 -0.04
C ALA A 156 -0.50 5.47 0.34
N ALA A 157 -0.47 6.39 -0.65
CA ALA A 157 -0.31 7.83 -0.44
C ALA A 157 -1.42 8.41 0.44
N ALA A 158 -2.68 8.07 0.18
CA ALA A 158 -3.82 8.51 0.99
C ALA A 158 -3.67 8.07 2.45
N SER A 159 -3.41 6.77 2.67
CA SER A 159 -3.18 6.19 3.99
C SER A 159 -2.05 6.90 4.74
N LYS A 160 -1.09 7.53 4.03
CA LYS A 160 0.04 8.25 4.63
C LYS A 160 -0.31 9.53 5.36
N THR A 161 -1.49 10.03 5.09
CA THR A 161 -1.92 11.34 5.56
C THR A 161 -3.06 11.24 6.55
N VAL A 162 -3.42 10.03 6.98
CA VAL A 162 -4.56 9.74 7.85
C VAL A 162 -4.04 9.23 9.20
N ASP A 163 -4.76 9.59 10.26
CA ASP A 163 -4.60 9.04 11.61
C ASP A 163 -4.60 7.50 11.55
N SER A 164 -3.58 6.89 12.12
CA SER A 164 -3.36 5.45 12.05
C SER A 164 -4.47 4.59 12.64
N LEU A 165 -5.31 5.15 13.52
CA LEU A 165 -6.50 4.47 14.04
C LEU A 165 -7.62 4.34 13.00
N LYS A 166 -7.54 5.05 11.88
CA LYS A 166 -8.54 5.01 10.81
C LYS A 166 -8.05 4.15 9.66
N ILE A 167 -8.86 3.18 9.28
CA ILE A 167 -8.58 2.26 8.17
C ILE A 167 -9.47 2.60 6.98
N VAL A 168 -8.94 2.45 5.77
CA VAL A 168 -9.72 2.67 4.53
C VAL A 168 -10.87 1.67 4.47
N HIS A 169 -12.10 2.12 4.27
CA HIS A 169 -13.28 1.25 4.13
C HIS A 169 -13.94 1.36 2.75
N SER A 170 -13.68 2.45 2.02
CA SER A 170 -14.11 2.60 0.63
C SER A 170 -13.15 3.47 -0.18
N LEU A 171 -13.13 3.23 -1.49
CA LEU A 171 -12.44 4.06 -2.47
C LEU A 171 -13.19 4.08 -3.80
N HIS A 172 -13.02 5.18 -4.51
CA HIS A 172 -13.43 5.38 -5.90
C HIS A 172 -12.25 5.98 -6.66
N ALA A 173 -12.00 5.48 -7.85
CA ALA A 173 -10.88 5.87 -8.67
C ALA A 173 -11.31 6.09 -10.12
N TYR A 174 -10.68 7.06 -10.78
CA TYR A 174 -10.86 7.37 -12.20
C TYR A 174 -9.51 7.42 -12.90
N PHE A 175 -9.41 6.73 -14.03
CA PHE A 175 -8.25 6.72 -14.91
C PHE A 175 -8.51 7.74 -16.02
N LEU A 176 -7.80 8.88 -15.96
CA LEU A 176 -8.07 10.03 -16.83
C LEU A 176 -7.20 10.01 -18.08
N LEU A 177 -5.92 9.71 -17.89
CA LEU A 177 -4.93 9.67 -18.96
C LEU A 177 -4.06 8.44 -18.83
N VAL A 178 -3.55 8.06 -19.98
CA VAL A 178 -2.52 7.05 -20.14
C VAL A 178 -1.21 7.53 -19.49
N GLY A 179 -0.72 6.78 -18.50
CA GLY A 179 0.52 7.10 -17.80
C GLY A 179 1.79 6.72 -18.58
N ASP A 180 2.85 7.51 -18.42
CA ASP A 180 4.16 7.23 -19.01
C ASP A 180 4.91 6.17 -18.19
N VAL A 181 5.34 5.09 -18.84
CA VAL A 181 6.04 3.97 -18.22
C VAL A 181 7.55 4.20 -18.09
N ASP A 182 8.09 5.37 -18.37
CA ASP A 182 9.49 5.66 -18.08
C ASP A 182 9.64 6.79 -17.06
N MET A 183 8.51 7.36 -16.62
CA MET A 183 8.47 8.49 -15.70
C MET A 183 7.86 8.10 -14.34
N PRO A 184 8.45 8.54 -13.21
CA PRO A 184 7.81 8.38 -11.92
C PRO A 184 6.49 9.16 -11.84
N ILE A 185 5.56 8.66 -11.02
CA ILE A 185 4.27 9.31 -10.76
C ILE A 185 4.39 10.11 -9.45
N ILE A 186 3.94 11.36 -9.47
CA ILE A 186 3.82 12.19 -8.27
C ILE A 186 2.39 12.08 -7.75
N TYR A 187 2.21 11.76 -6.47
CA TYR A 187 0.92 11.67 -5.83
C TYR A 187 0.74 12.86 -4.89
N HIS A 188 -0.24 13.70 -5.20
CA HIS A 188 -0.62 14.84 -4.37
C HIS A 188 -1.90 14.50 -3.61
N VAL A 189 -1.82 14.55 -2.28
CA VAL A 189 -2.91 14.19 -1.38
C VAL A 189 -3.62 15.44 -0.86
N TYR A 190 -4.92 15.52 -1.10
CA TYR A 190 -5.80 16.55 -0.56
C TYR A 190 -6.56 15.98 0.63
N ARG A 191 -6.44 16.64 1.79
CA ARG A 191 -7.20 16.33 3.00
C ARG A 191 -8.58 16.96 2.90
N VAL A 192 -9.55 16.20 2.38
CA VAL A 192 -10.91 16.71 2.12
C VAL A 192 -11.68 16.89 3.43
N ARG A 193 -11.52 15.95 4.37
CA ARG A 193 -12.18 15.97 5.67
C ARG A 193 -11.35 15.23 6.71
N ASP A 194 -11.26 15.79 7.91
CA ASP A 194 -10.76 15.13 9.11
C ASP A 194 -11.78 15.29 10.24
N GLY A 195 -12.57 14.23 10.47
CA GLY A 195 -13.50 14.13 11.58
C GLY A 195 -13.00 13.17 12.66
N SER A 196 -13.75 13.08 13.75
CA SER A 196 -13.46 12.18 14.88
C SER A 196 -13.46 10.70 14.44
N SER A 197 -14.52 10.24 13.77
CA SER A 197 -14.66 8.86 13.29
C SER A 197 -14.21 8.67 11.83
N PHE A 198 -14.40 9.67 10.96
CA PHE A 198 -14.15 9.56 9.52
C PHE A 198 -13.07 10.52 9.02
N ALA A 199 -12.29 10.08 8.04
CA ALA A 199 -11.41 10.94 7.26
C ALA A 199 -11.59 10.68 5.76
N THR A 200 -11.45 11.72 4.95
CA THR A 200 -11.57 11.62 3.49
C THR A 200 -10.33 12.20 2.84
N ARG A 201 -9.77 11.46 1.89
CA ARG A 201 -8.62 11.89 1.09
C ARG A 201 -8.97 11.83 -0.39
N ARG A 202 -8.56 12.86 -1.13
CA ARG A 202 -8.45 12.81 -2.58
C ARG A 202 -6.97 12.72 -2.93
N VAL A 203 -6.61 11.90 -3.89
CA VAL A 203 -5.24 11.77 -4.39
C VAL A 203 -5.25 11.95 -5.88
N ASP A 204 -4.50 12.94 -6.36
CA ASP A 204 -4.24 13.13 -7.78
C ASP A 204 -2.85 12.58 -8.10
N ALA A 205 -2.79 11.67 -9.05
CA ALA A 205 -1.56 11.15 -9.63
C ALA A 205 -1.18 12.00 -10.84
N ILE A 206 0.03 12.54 -10.84
CA ILE A 206 0.48 13.58 -11.77
C ILE A 206 1.72 13.09 -12.52
N GLN A 207 1.70 13.24 -13.84
CA GLN A 207 2.84 13.05 -14.72
C GLN A 207 2.87 14.16 -15.77
N LYS A 208 4.05 14.70 -16.07
CA LYS A 208 4.23 15.82 -17.03
C LYS A 208 3.29 17.02 -16.75
N GLY A 209 3.00 17.27 -15.47
CA GLY A 209 2.08 18.33 -15.03
C GLY A 209 0.58 18.04 -15.21
N ASN A 210 0.21 16.88 -15.75
CA ASN A 210 -1.19 16.49 -15.97
C ASN A 210 -1.64 15.45 -14.95
N VAL A 211 -2.89 15.56 -14.49
CA VAL A 211 -3.51 14.53 -13.65
C VAL A 211 -3.86 13.34 -14.54
N VAL A 212 -3.20 12.20 -14.30
CA VAL A 212 -3.43 10.96 -15.05
C VAL A 212 -4.44 10.04 -14.37
N PHE A 213 -4.61 10.19 -13.06
CA PHE A 213 -5.50 9.36 -12.26
C PHE A 213 -5.93 10.13 -11.00
N THR A 214 -7.17 9.95 -10.58
CA THR A 214 -7.71 10.51 -9.33
C THR A 214 -8.34 9.41 -8.50
N LEU A 215 -8.03 9.38 -7.20
CA LEU A 215 -8.67 8.51 -6.21
C LEU A 215 -9.30 9.34 -5.10
N VAL A 216 -10.47 8.95 -4.65
CA VAL A 216 -11.11 9.43 -3.42
C VAL A 216 -11.29 8.23 -2.51
N ALA A 217 -10.73 8.30 -1.30
CA ALA A 217 -10.83 7.24 -0.31
C ALA A 217 -11.41 7.77 1.01
N SER A 218 -12.22 6.94 1.64
CA SER A 218 -12.81 7.18 2.95
C SER A 218 -12.24 6.20 3.97
N PHE A 219 -11.91 6.74 5.13
CA PHE A 219 -11.27 6.06 6.25
C PHE A 219 -12.16 6.21 7.48
N GLN A 220 -12.25 5.15 8.27
CA GLN A 220 -13.06 5.11 9.48
C GLN A 220 -12.28 4.46 10.62
N LYS A 221 -12.48 4.95 11.83
CA LYS A 221 -12.05 4.24 13.04
C LYS A 221 -12.74 2.88 13.11
N GLU A 222 -12.06 1.89 13.68
CA GLU A 222 -12.70 0.62 13.98
C GLU A 222 -13.76 0.82 15.06
N GLU A 223 -14.99 0.43 14.75
CA GLU A 223 -16.17 0.61 15.62
C GLU A 223 -17.00 -0.69 15.57
N GLN A 224 -17.53 -1.11 16.72
CA GLN A 224 -18.46 -2.25 16.74
C GLN A 224 -19.81 -1.82 16.18
N GLY A 225 -20.38 -2.68 15.34
CA GLY A 225 -21.68 -2.44 14.71
C GLY A 225 -22.37 -3.76 14.36
N PHE A 226 -23.46 -3.66 13.61
CA PHE A 226 -24.12 -4.85 13.07
C PHE A 226 -23.22 -5.52 12.04
N ASP A 227 -23.08 -6.83 12.16
CA ASP A 227 -22.33 -7.68 11.23
C ASP A 227 -23.27 -8.70 10.59
N HIS A 228 -23.33 -8.67 9.26
CA HIS A 228 -24.04 -9.66 8.46
C HIS A 228 -23.47 -9.66 7.04
N GLN A 229 -23.34 -10.85 6.46
CA GLN A 229 -23.03 -11.04 5.05
C GLN A 229 -24.10 -11.97 4.45
N GLU A 230 -24.92 -11.44 3.54
CA GLU A 230 -26.00 -12.21 2.90
C GLU A 230 -25.45 -13.26 1.93
N ALA A 231 -24.38 -12.93 1.22
CA ALA A 231 -23.78 -13.81 0.23
C ALA A 231 -22.89 -14.85 0.92
N ALA A 232 -23.30 -16.11 0.91
CA ALA A 232 -22.43 -17.22 1.27
C ALA A 232 -21.23 -17.31 0.30
N ILE A 233 -20.04 -17.61 0.83
CA ILE A 233 -18.87 -17.85 -0.02
C ILE A 233 -19.18 -19.00 -0.98
N PRO A 234 -18.97 -18.84 -2.30
CA PRO A 234 -19.29 -19.90 -3.25
C PRO A 234 -18.38 -21.11 -3.02
N SER A 235 -18.94 -22.31 -3.14
CA SER A 235 -18.14 -23.54 -3.10
C SER A 235 -17.15 -23.56 -4.27
N VAL A 236 -15.86 -23.54 -3.94
CA VAL A 236 -14.74 -23.57 -4.88
C VAL A 236 -13.70 -24.58 -4.40
N PRO A 237 -12.87 -25.13 -5.30
CA PRO A 237 -11.76 -25.97 -4.90
C PRO A 237 -10.79 -25.20 -3.99
N ASP A 238 -10.20 -25.94 -3.07
CA ASP A 238 -9.15 -25.48 -2.18
C ASP A 238 -7.94 -24.94 -2.97
N PRO A 239 -7.29 -23.85 -2.53
CA PRO A 239 -6.17 -23.26 -3.28
C PRO A 239 -5.05 -24.27 -3.52
N GLU A 240 -4.75 -25.14 -2.57
CA GLU A 240 -3.60 -26.04 -2.55
C GLU A 240 -3.67 -27.10 -3.66
N VAL A 241 -4.88 -27.46 -4.09
CA VAL A 241 -5.10 -28.41 -5.20
C VAL A 241 -5.07 -27.75 -6.58
N LEU A 242 -5.09 -26.42 -6.64
CA LEU A 242 -5.10 -25.65 -7.88
C LEU A 242 -3.68 -25.28 -8.33
N LEU A 243 -3.46 -25.26 -9.64
CA LEU A 243 -2.21 -24.77 -10.21
C LEU A 243 -2.17 -23.24 -10.20
N SER A 244 -1.03 -22.68 -9.84
CA SER A 244 -0.73 -21.26 -9.98
C SER A 244 -0.69 -20.83 -11.45
N MET A 245 -0.90 -19.54 -11.67
CA MET A 245 -0.78 -18.92 -12.99
C MET A 245 0.60 -19.15 -13.62
N GLU A 246 1.65 -19.23 -12.80
CA GLU A 246 3.02 -19.50 -13.25
C GLU A 246 3.19 -20.96 -13.69
N GLU A 247 2.69 -21.91 -12.91
CA GLU A 247 2.71 -23.33 -13.29
C GLU A 247 1.86 -23.60 -14.54
N LEU A 248 0.69 -22.96 -14.65
CA LEU A 248 -0.16 -23.03 -15.85
C LEU A 248 0.56 -22.48 -17.09
N ARG A 249 1.35 -21.41 -16.92
CA ARG A 249 2.18 -20.86 -17.99
C ARG A 249 3.28 -21.84 -18.39
N GLU A 250 4.03 -22.37 -17.43
CA GLU A 250 5.13 -23.31 -17.71
C GLU A 250 4.64 -24.58 -18.39
N ARG A 251 3.51 -25.13 -17.92
CA ARG A 251 2.84 -26.27 -18.56
C ARG A 251 2.46 -25.98 -20.01
N ARG A 252 2.01 -24.76 -20.32
CA ARG A 252 1.70 -24.35 -21.70
C ARG A 252 2.95 -24.19 -22.55
N LEU A 253 4.02 -23.62 -22.01
CA LEU A 253 5.29 -23.43 -22.72
C LEU A 253 5.93 -24.78 -23.10
N THR A 254 5.75 -25.78 -22.24
CA THR A 254 6.32 -27.13 -22.40
C THR A 254 5.40 -28.10 -23.14
N ASP A 255 4.13 -27.77 -23.42
CA ASP A 255 3.18 -28.68 -24.06
C ASP A 255 3.60 -28.98 -25.53
N PRO A 256 3.98 -30.25 -25.84
CA PRO A 256 4.43 -30.62 -27.17
C PRO A 256 3.33 -30.54 -28.23
N ARG A 257 2.05 -30.52 -27.84
CA ARG A 257 0.89 -30.47 -28.75
C ARG A 257 0.62 -29.07 -29.30
N LEU A 258 1.13 -28.03 -28.64
CA LEU A 258 0.98 -26.67 -29.12
C LEU A 258 2.05 -26.35 -30.17
N PRO A 259 1.73 -25.70 -31.29
CA PRO A 259 2.74 -25.20 -32.22
C PRO A 259 3.71 -24.24 -31.52
N ARG A 260 5.01 -24.23 -31.89
CA ARG A 260 6.03 -23.36 -31.25
C ARG A 260 5.63 -21.87 -31.16
N HIS A 261 4.85 -21.38 -32.13
CA HIS A 261 4.33 -20.01 -32.13
C HIS A 261 3.15 -19.78 -31.17
N HIS A 262 2.37 -20.83 -30.86
CA HIS A 262 1.31 -20.81 -29.84
C HIS A 262 1.83 -21.09 -28.43
N ARG A 263 2.98 -21.77 -28.28
CA ARG A 263 3.64 -21.97 -26.97
C ARG A 263 4.09 -20.65 -26.36
N LYS A 264 4.58 -19.71 -27.18
CA LYS A 264 4.96 -18.35 -26.78
C LYS A 264 3.77 -17.40 -26.57
N TRP A 265 2.53 -17.84 -26.86
CA TRP A 265 1.32 -17.08 -26.60
C TRP A 265 1.04 -17.11 -25.09
N ASN A 266 1.66 -16.17 -24.37
CA ASN A 266 1.61 -16.07 -22.93
C ASN A 266 0.14 -16.07 -22.46
N VAL A 267 -0.23 -16.95 -21.51
CA VAL A 267 -1.46 -16.78 -20.71
C VAL A 267 -1.46 -15.36 -20.15
N LEU A 268 -0.31 -14.94 -19.64
CA LEU A 268 -0.01 -13.58 -19.22
C LEU A 268 -0.08 -12.53 -20.34
N SER A 269 0.00 -12.83 -21.64
CA SER A 269 -0.20 -11.81 -22.69
C SER A 269 -1.66 -11.40 -22.80
N SER A 270 -2.62 -12.25 -22.38
CA SER A 270 -4.03 -11.86 -22.29
C SER A 270 -4.32 -11.08 -21.00
N TYR A 271 -3.55 -11.31 -19.93
CA TYR A 271 -3.73 -10.66 -18.61
C TYR A 271 -2.80 -9.45 -18.37
N HIS A 272 -1.65 -9.35 -19.06
CA HIS A 272 -0.74 -8.19 -19.05
C HIS A 272 -1.27 -7.02 -19.87
N ILE A 273 -2.35 -7.20 -20.65
CA ILE A 273 -2.86 -6.13 -21.52
C ILE A 273 -3.37 -4.92 -20.71
N VAL A 274 -3.72 -5.07 -19.43
CA VAL A 274 -4.03 -3.90 -18.59
C VAL A 274 -2.76 -3.18 -18.10
N ALA A 275 -1.65 -3.91 -17.90
CA ALA A 275 -0.42 -3.36 -17.33
C ALA A 275 0.64 -2.88 -18.35
N TYR A 276 0.64 -3.40 -19.58
CA TYR A 276 1.66 -3.11 -20.60
C TYR A 276 1.12 -2.37 -21.85
N SER A 277 -0.20 -2.24 -22.01
CA SER A 277 -0.79 -1.75 -23.27
C SER A 277 -0.79 -0.22 -23.44
N ILE A 278 0.33 0.42 -23.12
CA ILE A 278 0.54 1.84 -23.41
C ILE A 278 1.87 2.08 -24.15
N CYS A 279 2.92 1.26 -23.95
CA CYS A 279 4.24 1.60 -24.48
C CYS A 279 4.51 1.12 -25.92
N GLU A 280 3.90 0.03 -26.42
CA GLU A 280 4.14 -0.43 -27.81
C GLU A 280 3.17 0.15 -28.86
N ILE A 281 2.23 1.03 -28.49
CA ILE A 281 1.37 1.76 -29.46
C ILE A 281 1.81 3.21 -29.70
N CYS A 282 2.89 3.69 -29.05
CA CYS A 282 3.51 4.97 -29.44
C CYS A 282 4.31 4.88 -30.76
N LEU A 283 4.42 3.71 -31.39
CA LEU A 283 4.95 3.54 -32.75
C LEU A 283 3.86 3.44 -33.84
N LEU A 284 2.58 3.63 -33.50
CA LEU A 284 1.46 3.60 -34.45
C LEU A 284 0.65 4.91 -34.46
N VAL A 285 1.32 6.06 -34.27
CA VAL A 285 0.74 7.41 -34.47
C VAL A 285 1.43 8.17 -35.61
N TYR A 286 2.07 7.47 -36.54
CA TYR A 286 2.30 7.99 -37.89
C TYR A 286 1.78 6.96 -38.87
N PHE A 287 0.59 7.19 -39.43
CA PHE A 287 0.22 6.85 -40.82
C PHE A 287 -1.26 7.18 -41.05
N LEU A 288 -1.57 8.49 -41.06
CA LEU A 288 -2.64 9.03 -41.90
C LEU A 288 -2.03 9.45 -43.24
N LEU A 289 -1.46 8.51 -44.00
CA LEU A 289 -1.10 8.71 -45.41
C LEU A 289 -1.12 7.34 -46.13
N PRO A 290 -1.78 7.21 -47.28
CA PRO A 290 -1.95 5.92 -47.95
C PRO A 290 -0.71 5.62 -48.80
N PHE A 291 0.20 4.77 -48.31
CA PHE A 291 1.16 4.10 -49.17
C PHE A 291 1.31 2.64 -48.75
N ALA A 292 1.07 1.74 -49.71
CA ALA A 292 1.24 0.31 -49.57
C ALA A 292 2.71 0.00 -49.26
N ILE A 293 2.98 -0.64 -48.12
CA ILE A 293 4.29 -1.23 -47.81
C ILE A 293 4.08 -2.69 -47.45
N SER A 294 4.75 -3.54 -48.23
CA SER A 294 4.92 -4.97 -48.02
C SER A 294 5.44 -5.26 -46.61
N VAL A 295 4.75 -6.12 -45.85
CA VAL A 295 5.13 -6.49 -44.48
C VAL A 295 6.41 -7.32 -44.53
N ASN A 296 7.49 -6.78 -43.96
CA ASN A 296 8.81 -7.41 -43.94
C ASN A 296 8.83 -8.59 -42.92
N PRO A 297 9.15 -9.83 -43.33
CA PRO A 297 9.15 -11.02 -42.45
C PRO A 297 10.17 -10.99 -41.30
N ASP A 298 11.13 -10.04 -41.30
CA ASP A 298 12.11 -9.89 -40.21
C ASP A 298 11.51 -9.38 -38.89
N ILE A 299 10.34 -8.72 -38.93
CA ILE A 299 9.65 -8.17 -37.74
C ILE A 299 9.08 -9.29 -36.85
N GLU A 300 8.68 -10.42 -37.43
CA GLU A 300 8.13 -11.56 -36.67
C GLU A 300 9.24 -12.31 -35.88
N LEU A 301 10.47 -12.29 -36.41
CA LEU A 301 11.64 -12.87 -35.74
C LEU A 301 12.07 -12.04 -34.52
N THR A 302 11.97 -10.71 -34.59
CA THR A 302 12.37 -9.79 -33.51
C THR A 302 11.44 -9.89 -32.30
N TYR A 303 10.13 -10.02 -32.51
CA TYR A 303 9.15 -10.22 -31.44
C TYR A 303 9.35 -11.56 -30.71
N ARG A 304 9.60 -12.64 -31.46
CA ARG A 304 9.90 -13.97 -30.90
C ARG A 304 11.17 -13.99 -30.05
N ASN A 305 12.17 -13.19 -30.39
CA ASN A 305 13.40 -13.07 -29.61
C ASN A 305 13.18 -12.17 -28.39
N LYS A 306 12.49 -11.03 -28.51
CA LYS A 306 12.12 -10.17 -27.37
C LYS A 306 11.42 -10.95 -26.25
N VAL A 307 10.34 -11.68 -26.56
CA VAL A 307 9.57 -12.48 -25.58
C VAL A 307 10.38 -13.62 -24.96
N ALA A 308 11.42 -14.10 -25.66
CA ALA A 308 12.33 -15.14 -25.16
C ALA A 308 13.48 -14.57 -24.31
N THR A 309 13.82 -13.29 -24.48
CA THR A 309 14.89 -12.59 -23.75
C THR A 309 14.39 -11.71 -22.61
N THR A 310 13.07 -11.49 -22.47
CA THR A 310 12.52 -10.74 -21.33
C THR A 310 12.69 -11.57 -20.06
N ASN A 311 13.59 -11.14 -19.16
CA ASN A 311 13.71 -11.69 -17.81
C ASN A 311 12.32 -11.72 -17.16
N PHE A 312 11.86 -12.91 -16.77
CA PHE A 312 10.60 -13.06 -16.06
C PHE A 312 10.71 -12.44 -14.68
N ILE A 313 9.95 -11.36 -14.45
CA ILE A 313 9.82 -10.78 -13.12
C ILE A 313 8.79 -11.62 -12.38
N PRO A 314 9.14 -12.21 -11.23
CA PRO A 314 8.18 -12.95 -10.43
C PRO A 314 7.01 -12.02 -10.10
N TRP A 315 5.79 -12.47 -10.42
CA TRP A 315 4.60 -11.67 -10.17
C TRP A 315 4.41 -11.52 -8.64
N PRO A 316 4.17 -10.30 -8.11
CA PRO A 316 4.13 -10.07 -6.66
C PRO A 316 2.96 -10.77 -5.95
N ILE A 317 1.95 -11.18 -6.72
CA ILE A 317 0.75 -11.86 -6.24
C ILE A 317 0.72 -13.24 -6.87
N GLU A 318 0.58 -14.30 -6.09
CA GLU A 318 0.24 -15.62 -6.59
C GLU A 318 -1.26 -15.65 -6.91
N ILE A 319 -1.63 -16.21 -8.07
CA ILE A 319 -3.03 -16.31 -8.52
C ILE A 319 -3.29 -17.74 -8.95
N ARG A 320 -4.35 -18.36 -8.44
CA ARG A 320 -4.80 -19.71 -8.78
C ARG A 320 -6.24 -19.68 -9.29
N PHE A 321 -6.46 -20.08 -10.54
CA PHE A 321 -7.81 -20.08 -11.13
C PHE A 321 -8.57 -21.35 -10.74
N CYS A 322 -9.81 -21.20 -10.28
CA CYS A 322 -10.67 -22.35 -9.99
C CYS A 322 -11.10 -23.07 -11.28
N GLU A 323 -11.14 -22.35 -12.40
CA GLU A 323 -11.57 -22.85 -13.72
C GLU A 323 -10.57 -22.41 -14.82
N PRO A 324 -9.40 -23.07 -14.94
CA PRO A 324 -8.32 -22.62 -15.83
C PRO A 324 -8.66 -22.75 -17.32
N ASN A 325 -9.51 -23.71 -17.71
CA ASN A 325 -9.81 -23.99 -19.11
C ASN A 325 -10.84 -23.02 -19.73
N SER A 326 -11.81 -22.54 -18.94
CA SER A 326 -12.81 -21.55 -19.38
C SER A 326 -12.21 -20.14 -19.52
N SER A 327 -11.21 -19.84 -18.69
CA SER A 327 -10.60 -18.51 -18.57
C SER A 327 -9.46 -18.27 -19.57
N THR A 328 -8.88 -19.33 -20.14
CA THR A 328 -7.68 -19.25 -21.00
C THR A 328 -7.90 -19.74 -22.44
N SER A 329 -9.12 -20.17 -22.77
CA SER A 329 -9.52 -20.61 -24.10
C SER A 329 -9.97 -19.42 -24.98
N GLN A 330 -9.85 -19.55 -26.30
CA GLN A 330 -10.42 -18.63 -27.30
C GLN A 330 -11.91 -18.89 -27.56
N THR A 331 -12.54 -19.73 -26.74
CA THR A 331 -13.96 -20.07 -26.81
C THR A 331 -14.76 -19.22 -25.83
N LYS A 332 -16.01 -18.91 -26.19
CA LYS A 332 -16.93 -18.17 -25.33
C LYS A 332 -17.13 -18.90 -23.99
N SER A 333 -17.19 -18.14 -22.92
CA SER A 333 -17.54 -18.61 -21.57
C SER A 333 -18.40 -17.54 -20.87
N SER A 334 -19.02 -17.91 -19.75
CA SER A 334 -19.78 -16.97 -18.93
C SER A 334 -18.89 -15.81 -18.45
N PRO A 335 -19.46 -14.61 -18.22
CA PRO A 335 -18.73 -13.46 -17.69
C PRO A 335 -18.49 -13.62 -16.18
N SER A 336 -17.90 -14.74 -15.79
CA SER A 336 -17.56 -15.07 -14.41
C SER A 336 -16.14 -15.63 -14.36
N LEU A 337 -15.45 -15.32 -13.26
CA LEU A 337 -14.13 -15.82 -12.97
C LEU A 337 -13.99 -15.98 -11.47
N ARG A 338 -13.49 -17.13 -11.04
CA ARG A 338 -13.20 -17.44 -9.64
C ARG A 338 -11.73 -17.78 -9.52
N TYR A 339 -11.06 -17.13 -8.59
CA TYR A 339 -9.63 -17.33 -8.36
C TYR A 339 -9.28 -17.06 -6.90
N TRP A 340 -8.26 -17.77 -6.43
CA TRP A 340 -7.55 -17.45 -5.22
C TRP A 340 -6.38 -16.53 -5.54
N PHE A 341 -6.07 -15.63 -4.61
CA PHE A 341 -4.85 -14.84 -4.69
C PHE A 341 -4.16 -14.79 -3.33
N ARG A 342 -2.84 -14.64 -3.34
CA ARG A 342 -2.01 -14.50 -2.15
C ARG A 342 -0.79 -13.64 -2.45
N ALA A 343 -0.41 -12.74 -1.57
CA ALA A 343 0.85 -12.00 -1.73
C ALA A 343 2.04 -12.95 -1.65
N LYS A 344 3.05 -12.79 -2.51
CA LYS A 344 4.28 -13.58 -2.43
C LYS A 344 5.21 -13.00 -1.38
N GLY A 345 5.68 -13.87 -0.48
CA GLY A 345 6.50 -13.47 0.67
C GLY A 345 5.65 -13.08 1.88
N LYS A 346 6.32 -12.81 3.00
CA LYS A 346 5.66 -12.40 4.24
C LYS A 346 5.41 -10.89 4.19
N LEU A 347 4.15 -10.49 4.34
CA LEU A 347 3.78 -9.10 4.58
C LEU A 347 3.94 -8.77 6.07
N SER A 348 4.18 -7.50 6.38
CA SER A 348 4.06 -7.01 7.75
C SER A 348 2.63 -7.07 8.30
N ASP A 349 2.50 -6.97 9.62
CA ASP A 349 1.20 -6.93 10.33
C ASP A 349 0.49 -5.56 10.21
N ASP A 350 0.79 -4.75 9.19
CA ASP A 350 0.16 -3.45 8.96
C ASP A 350 -1.12 -3.59 8.13
N GLN A 351 -2.28 -3.46 8.76
CA GLN A 351 -3.58 -3.54 8.11
C GLN A 351 -3.75 -2.54 6.95
N ALA A 352 -3.10 -1.38 6.99
CA ALA A 352 -3.13 -0.43 5.88
C ALA A 352 -2.44 -1.00 4.64
N LEU A 353 -1.31 -1.70 4.82
CA LEU A 353 -0.62 -2.41 3.75
C LEU A 353 -1.50 -3.53 3.18
N HIS A 354 -2.09 -4.38 4.03
CA HIS A 354 -2.97 -5.46 3.57
C HIS A 354 -4.13 -4.94 2.71
N ARG A 355 -4.77 -3.84 3.13
CA ARG A 355 -5.83 -3.17 2.35
C ARG A 355 -5.30 -2.56 1.05
N CYS A 356 -4.09 -2.01 1.03
CA CYS A 356 -3.45 -1.55 -0.21
C CYS A 356 -3.16 -2.71 -1.17
N VAL A 357 -2.70 -3.86 -0.67
CA VAL A 357 -2.44 -5.07 -1.47
C VAL A 357 -3.75 -5.64 -2.03
N ALA A 358 -4.82 -5.68 -1.24
CA ALA A 358 -6.14 -6.09 -1.69
C ALA A 358 -6.70 -5.16 -2.78
N ALA A 359 -6.64 -3.84 -2.57
CA ALA A 359 -7.04 -2.85 -3.57
C ALA A 359 -6.21 -2.98 -4.86
N TYR A 360 -4.88 -3.11 -4.73
CA TYR A 360 -3.99 -3.36 -5.86
C TYR A 360 -4.37 -4.64 -6.64
N THR A 361 -4.71 -5.71 -5.94
CA THR A 361 -5.05 -6.99 -6.57
C THR A 361 -6.41 -6.96 -7.27
N SER A 362 -7.36 -6.18 -6.75
CA SER A 362 -8.74 -6.13 -7.27
C SER A 362 -8.87 -5.66 -8.72
N ASP A 363 -7.95 -4.80 -9.19
CA ASP A 363 -7.97 -4.25 -10.56
C ASP A 363 -7.14 -5.10 -11.56
N LEU A 364 -6.47 -6.17 -11.12
CA LEU A 364 -5.54 -6.92 -11.99
C LEU A 364 -6.22 -7.72 -13.10
N ILE A 365 -7.40 -8.30 -12.84
CA ILE A 365 -8.02 -9.31 -13.73
C ILE A 365 -9.47 -8.97 -14.07
N PHE A 366 -10.05 -7.94 -13.45
CA PHE A 366 -11.48 -7.63 -13.54
C PHE A 366 -11.96 -7.41 -14.97
N LEU A 367 -11.25 -6.56 -15.74
CA LEU A 367 -11.63 -6.19 -17.11
C LEU A 367 -11.62 -7.37 -18.09
N GLN A 368 -10.81 -8.40 -17.84
CA GLN A 368 -10.71 -9.55 -18.75
C GLN A 368 -11.93 -10.47 -18.70
N VAL A 369 -12.69 -10.44 -17.60
CA VAL A 369 -13.87 -11.28 -17.41
C VAL A 369 -15.02 -10.84 -18.33
N SER A 370 -15.15 -9.53 -18.59
CA SER A 370 -16.18 -8.99 -19.48
C SER A 370 -15.99 -9.46 -20.92
N LEU A 371 -14.76 -9.80 -21.32
CA LEU A 371 -14.47 -10.30 -22.67
C LEU A 371 -14.90 -11.75 -22.87
N ASN A 372 -15.06 -12.55 -21.80
CA ASN A 372 -15.35 -13.99 -21.87
C ASN A 372 -16.50 -14.37 -22.81
N PRO A 373 -17.67 -13.70 -22.79
CA PRO A 373 -18.79 -14.03 -23.69
C PRO A 373 -18.53 -13.68 -25.16
N HIS A 374 -17.55 -12.83 -25.42
CA HIS A 374 -17.23 -12.29 -26.74
C HIS A 374 -16.04 -12.98 -27.41
N ARG A 375 -15.27 -13.79 -26.67
CA ARG A 375 -14.07 -14.47 -27.16
C ARG A 375 -14.35 -15.32 -28.40
N HIS A 376 -13.57 -15.07 -29.44
CA HIS A 376 -13.52 -15.88 -30.64
C HIS A 376 -12.12 -15.77 -31.29
N LYS A 377 -11.77 -16.74 -32.13
CA LYS A 377 -10.48 -16.77 -32.82
C LYS A 377 -10.32 -15.52 -33.69
N GLY A 378 -9.24 -14.78 -33.48
CA GLY A 378 -8.92 -13.56 -34.25
C GLY A 378 -9.54 -12.28 -33.70
N LEU A 379 -10.28 -12.32 -32.58
CA LEU A 379 -10.80 -11.14 -31.91
C LEU A 379 -9.63 -10.20 -31.52
N LYS A 380 -9.72 -8.94 -31.95
CA LYS A 380 -8.83 -7.86 -31.53
C LYS A 380 -9.65 -6.85 -30.73
N THR A 381 -9.25 -6.62 -29.49
CA THR A 381 -9.91 -5.65 -28.59
C THR A 381 -8.87 -4.76 -27.95
N THR A 382 -9.22 -3.49 -27.78
CA THR A 382 -8.51 -2.57 -26.90
C THR A 382 -9.38 -2.37 -25.67
N SER A 383 -8.78 -2.48 -24.50
CA SER A 383 -9.48 -2.35 -23.22
C SER A 383 -8.71 -1.38 -22.35
N VAL A 384 -9.43 -0.48 -21.69
CA VAL A 384 -8.88 0.49 -20.75
C VAL A 384 -9.79 0.54 -19.52
N SER A 385 -9.21 0.60 -18.33
CA SER A 385 -9.97 0.88 -17.11
C SER A 385 -10.40 2.34 -17.14
N LEU A 386 -11.67 2.63 -16.87
CA LEU A 386 -12.21 4.00 -16.80
C LEU A 386 -12.34 4.44 -15.34
N ASP A 387 -12.94 3.57 -14.53
CA ASP A 387 -13.14 3.75 -13.12
C ASP A 387 -12.98 2.43 -12.36
N HIS A 388 -12.71 2.53 -11.06
CA HIS A 388 -12.64 1.40 -10.14
C HIS A 388 -13.17 1.79 -8.77
N SER A 389 -14.01 0.95 -8.17
CA SER A 389 -14.58 1.20 -6.85
C SER A 389 -14.44 -0.04 -5.98
N CYS A 390 -14.05 0.17 -4.73
CA CYS A 390 -13.94 -0.90 -3.74
C CYS A 390 -14.55 -0.43 -2.43
N SER A 391 -15.35 -1.30 -1.80
CA SER A 391 -15.97 -1.08 -0.50
C SER A 391 -15.99 -2.41 0.23
N GLY A 392 -15.54 -2.45 1.48
CA GLY A 392 -15.53 -3.71 2.23
C GLY A 392 -15.01 -3.59 3.64
N GLN A 393 -15.48 -4.52 4.49
CA GLN A 393 -14.92 -4.77 5.81
C GLN A 393 -13.59 -5.54 5.73
N SER A 394 -12.96 -5.70 6.89
CA SER A 394 -11.64 -6.28 7.13
C SER A 394 -11.32 -7.49 6.25
N VAL A 395 -10.08 -7.53 5.74
CA VAL A 395 -9.53 -8.75 5.15
C VAL A 395 -9.28 -9.70 6.32
N GLU A 396 -10.10 -10.74 6.46
CA GLU A 396 -9.81 -11.78 7.45
C GLU A 396 -8.49 -12.45 7.08
N GLU A 397 -7.52 -12.40 8.00
CA GLU A 397 -6.31 -13.22 7.91
C GLU A 397 -6.74 -14.68 8.02
N GLY A 398 -6.86 -15.35 6.88
CA GLY A 398 -6.98 -16.80 6.83
C GLY A 398 -5.77 -17.39 7.54
N LYS A 399 -5.99 -18.05 8.68
CA LYS A 399 -4.96 -18.84 9.38
C LYS A 399 -4.45 -19.89 8.40
N GLY A 400 -3.26 -19.65 7.86
CA GLY A 400 -2.49 -20.63 7.11
C GLY A 400 -1.97 -21.76 7.99
#